data_AF-A0AAE4EQB6-F1
#
_entry.id   AF-A0AAE4EQB6-F1
#
_cell.length_a   1.000
_cell.length_b   1.000
_cell.length_c   1.000
_cell.angle_alpha   90.00
_cell.angle_beta   90.00
_cell.angle_gamma   90.00
#
_symmetry.space_group_name_H-M   'P 1'
#
loop_
_entity.id
_entity.type
_entity.pdbx_description
1 polymer ?
#
loop_
_entity_poly.entity_id
_entity_poly.type
_entity_poly.pdbx_seq_one_letter_code
_entity_poly.pdbx_strand_id
1 'polypeptide(L)' 'MAKPTPLQFRNLLVAALAAAGFVWSIVAGMPWWVSAIIGCACVLSLASAYLNRPDAN' A
#
# COMPACT_ATOMS: atom_id res chain seq x y z
N MET A 1 21.46 7.46 -4.41
CA MET A 1 20.10 6.89 -4.31
C MET A 1 19.93 5.95 -5.49
N ALA A 2 20.04 4.64 -5.27
CA ALA A 2 19.73 3.67 -6.32
C ALA A 2 18.30 3.89 -6.79
N LYS A 3 18.07 3.84 -8.11
CA LYS A 3 16.75 4.10 -8.68
C LYS A 3 15.76 3.05 -8.14
N PRO A 4 14.58 3.44 -7.62
CA PRO A 4 13.58 2.48 -7.19
C PRO A 4 13.27 1.49 -8.32
N THR A 5 13.17 0.21 -7.99
CA THR A 5 12.80 -0.79 -9.00
C THR A 5 11.37 -0.54 -9.48
N PRO A 6 11.02 -0.89 -10.73
CA PRO A 6 9.65 -0.75 -11.22
C PRO A 6 8.61 -1.44 -10.32
N LEU A 7 8.99 -2.57 -9.71
CA LEU A 7 8.17 -3.31 -8.76
C LEU A 7 7.95 -2.52 -7.46
N GLN A 8 9.02 -1.97 -6.87
CA GLN A 8 8.94 -1.14 -5.67
C GLN A 8 8.07 0.09 -5.90
N PHE A 9 8.23 0.76 -7.05
CA PHE A 9 7.43 1.93 -7.41
C PHE A 9 5.95 1.60 -7.54
N ARG A 10 5.60 0.50 -8.23
CA ARG A 10 4.21 0.03 -8.35
C ARG A 10 3.58 -0.23 -6.98
N ASN A 11 4.30 -0.92 -6.09
CA ASN A 11 3.76 -1.24 -4.77
C ASN A 11 3.61 0.00 -3.88
N LEU A 12 4.49 0.99 -4.02
CA LEU A 12 4.30 2.30 -3.36
C LEU A 12 3.05 3.03 -3.87
N LEU A 13 2.80 3.01 -5.19
CA LEU A 13 1.56 3.58 -5.75
C LEU A 13 0.31 2.86 -5.25
N VAL A 14 0.35 1.53 -5.20
CA VAL A 14 -0.76 0.72 -4.67
C VAL A 14 -0.99 1.00 -3.19
N ALA A 15 0.08 1.11 -2.39
CA ALA A 15 -0.04 1.49 -0.99
C ALA A 15 -0.68 2.87 -0.81
N ALA A 16 -0.28 3.86 -1.61
CA ALA A 16 -0.85 5.21 -1.55
C ALA A 16 -2.35 5.21 -1.91
N LEU A 17 -2.74 4.49 -2.97
CA LEU A 17 -4.13 4.34 -3.38
C LEU A 17 -4.96 3.60 -2.32
N ALA A 18 -4.41 2.53 -1.74
CA ALA A 18 -5.06 1.79 -0.68
C ALA A 18 -5.22 2.63 0.59
N ALA A 19 -4.24 3.45 0.96
CA ALA A 19 -4.36 4.39 2.08
C ALA A 19 -5.48 5.42 1.84
N ALA A 20 -5.55 5.99 0.64
CA ALA A 20 -6.65 6.89 0.28
C ALA A 20 -8.01 6.19 0.30
N GLY A 21 -8.07 4.97 -0.24
CA GLY A 21 -9.27 4.13 -0.23
C GLY A 21 -9.73 3.75 1.19
N PHE A 22 -8.81 3.51 2.10
CA PHE A 22 -9.09 3.21 3.50
C PHE A 22 -9.69 4.41 4.23
N VAL A 23 -9.09 5.59 4.06
CA VAL A 23 -9.63 6.82 4.65
C VAL A 23 -11.01 7.12 4.08
N TRP A 24 -11.16 6.99 2.76
CA TRP A 24 -12.45 7.19 2.10
C TRP A 24 -13.52 6.20 2.58
N SER A 25 -13.19 4.92 2.74
CA SER A 25 -14.15 3.91 3.21
C SER A 25 -14.65 4.19 4.64
N ILE A 26 -13.78 4.72 5.50
CA ILE A 26 -14.17 5.17 6.84
C ILE A 26 -15.09 6.39 6.75
N VAL A 27 -14.71 7.43 6.01
CA VAL A 27 -15.49 8.67 5.89
C VAL A 27 -16.86 8.42 5.25
N ALA A 28 -16.94 7.51 4.27
CA ALA A 28 -18.18 7.13 3.61
C ALA A 28 -19.07 6.20 4.45
N GLY A 29 -18.62 5.76 5.63
CA GLY A 29 -19.40 4.86 6.49
C GLY A 29 -19.58 3.45 5.91
N MET A 30 -18.61 2.97 5.12
CA MET A 30 -18.66 1.63 4.54
C MET A 30 -18.59 0.56 5.63
N PRO A 31 -19.06 -0.68 5.35
CA PRO A 31 -18.92 -1.78 6.29
C PRO A 31 -17.48 -1.95 6.76
N TRP A 32 -17.29 -2.21 8.06
CA TRP A 32 -15.96 -2.25 8.69
C TRP A 32 -14.98 -3.23 8.00
N TRP A 33 -15.50 -4.33 7.45
CA TRP A 33 -14.70 -5.34 6.76
C TRP A 33 -14.12 -4.82 5.43
N VAL A 34 -14.77 -3.86 4.76
CA VAL A 34 -14.24 -3.20 3.56
C VAL A 34 -12.99 -2.42 3.91
N SER A 35 -13.06 -1.59 4.95
CA SER A 35 -11.92 -0.84 5.47
C SER A 35 -10.80 -1.78 5.91
N ALA A 36 -11.12 -2.90 6.58
CA ALA A 36 -10.12 -3.89 6.98
C ALA A 36 -9.38 -4.49 5.77
N ILE A 37 -10.10 -4.89 4.71
CA ILE A 37 -9.49 -5.45 3.49
C ILE A 37 -8.56 -4.44 2.82
N ILE A 38 -9.02 -3.19 2.66
CA ILE A 38 -8.23 -2.12 2.04
C ILE A 38 -7.00 -1.79 2.90
N GLY A 39 -7.15 -1.75 4.23
CA GLY A 39 -6.05 -1.57 5.16
C GLY A 39 -5.00 -2.67 5.06
N CYS A 40 -5.42 -3.94 4.99
CA CYS A 40 -4.53 -5.08 4.75
C CYS A 40 -3.78 -4.95 3.42
N ALA A 41 -4.47 -4.57 2.33
CA ALA A 41 -3.84 -4.34 1.03
C ALA A 41 -2.76 -3.24 1.10
N CYS A 42 -3.02 -2.16 1.85
CA CYS A 42 -2.06 -1.10 2.08
C CYS A 42 -0.78 -1.62 2.77
N VAL A 43 -0.94 -2.32 3.90
CA VAL A 43 0.18 -2.86 4.69
C VAL A 43 0.99 -3.86 3.88
N LEU A 44 0.34 -4.79 3.17
CA LEU A 44 1.01 -5.80 2.36
C LEU A 44 1.80 -5.18 1.20
N SER A 45 1.26 -4.14 0.56
CA SER A 45 1.95 -3.44 -0.53
C SER A 45 3.17 -2.66 -0.02
N LEU A 46 3.04 -1.99 1.14
CA LEU A 46 4.15 -1.34 1.83
C LEU A 46 5.25 -2.33 2.21
N ALA A 47 4.88 -3.46 2.84
CA ALA A 47 5.82 -4.50 3.21
C ALA A 47 6.55 -5.06 1.99
N SER A 48 5.83 -5.32 0.89
CA SER A 48 6.44 -5.78 -0.35
C SER A 48 7.39 -4.74 -0.96
N ALA A 49 7.04 -3.45 -0.95
CA ALA A 49 7.92 -2.38 -1.41
C ALA A 49 9.19 -2.27 -0.55
N TYR A 50 9.07 -2.44 0.76
CA TYR A 50 10.19 -2.41 1.70
C TYR A 50 11.15 -3.58 1.48
N LEU A 51 10.62 -4.79 1.29
CA LEU A 51 11.41 -6.00 1.06
C LEU A 51 12.12 -6.01 -0.31
N ASN A 52 11.56 -5.31 -1.31
CA ASN A 52 12.11 -5.24 -2.68
C ASN A 52 12.89 -3.95 -2.95
N ARG A 53 13.38 -3.27 -1.92
CA ARG A 53 14.21 -2.06 -2.07
C ARG A 53 15.60 -2.42 -2.63
N PRO A 54 16.24 -1.54 -3.41
CA PRO A 54 17.51 -1.82 -4.08
C PRO A 54 18.66 -2.19 -3.13
N ASP A 55 18.62 -1.76 -1.87
CA ASP A 55 19.64 -2.04 -0.85
C ASP A 55 19.27 -3.21 0.08
N ALA A 56 18.34 -4.09 -0.33
CA ALA A 56 17.91 -5.23 0.48
C ALA A 56 18.87 -6.44 0.44
N ASN A 57 19.92 -6.40 -0.40
CA ASN A 57 20.96 -7.42 -0.54
C ASN A 57 22.34 -6.83 -0.30
#